data_AF-A0A0F9CGP6-F1
#
_entry.id   AF-A0A0F9CGP6-F1
#
_cell.length_a   1.000
_cell.length_b   1.000
_cell.length_c   1.000
_cell.angle_alpha   90.00
_cell.angle_beta   90.00
_cell.angle_gamma   90.00
#
_symmetry.space_group_name_H-M   'P 1'
#
loop_
_entity.id
_entity.type
_entity.pdbx_description
1 polymer ?
#
loop_
_entity_poly.entity_id
_entity_poly.type
_entity_poly.pdbx_seq_one_letter_code
_entity_poly.pdbx_strand_id
1 'polypeptide(L)'
;MATRGIKEYIKIKDLKGGYLYRISARNADYGIWIPSRESFAISRIKFGNNFIFEEHHWDCEAFATVKPLEKIEKSPFHATDIKITHTEKFFGYKNEEDLLKYLNKFEDR
;
A
#
# COMPACT_ATOMS: atom_id res chain seq x y z
N MET A 1 30.80 6.07 -16.48
CA MET A 1 29.83 4.99 -16.18
C MET A 1 29.37 5.20 -14.75
N ALA A 2 28.25 5.89 -14.52
CA ALA A 2 27.73 6.06 -13.15
C ALA A 2 27.15 4.72 -12.69
N THR A 3 27.72 4.15 -11.64
CA THR A 3 27.13 3.02 -10.92
C THR A 3 25.74 3.44 -10.45
N ARG A 4 24.70 2.83 -11.03
CA ARG A 4 23.32 2.94 -10.57
C ARG A 4 23.31 2.49 -9.11
N GLY A 5 23.28 3.44 -8.16
CA GLY A 5 23.22 3.12 -6.75
C GLY A 5 22.04 2.20 -6.50
N ILE A 6 22.29 1.05 -5.85
CA ILE A 6 21.22 0.17 -5.41
C ILE A 6 20.36 1.00 -4.47
N LYS A 7 19.16 1.40 -4.91
CA LYS A 7 18.21 2.09 -4.04
C LYS A 7 17.78 1.05 -3.00
N GLU A 8 18.32 1.14 -1.79
CA GLU A 8 18.00 0.20 -0.73
C GLU A 8 16.51 0.30 -0.41
N TYR A 9 15.85 -0.86 -0.39
CA TYR A 9 14.45 -0.95 0.00
C TYR A 9 14.33 -0.83 1.51
N ILE A 10 13.31 -0.12 1.98
CA ILE A 10 13.04 0.02 3.41
C ILE A 10 12.65 -1.37 3.94
N LYS A 11 13.22 -1.78 5.09
CA LYS A 11 12.88 -3.05 5.75
C LYS A 11 11.62 -2.91 6.60
N ILE A 12 10.94 -4.03 6.87
CA ILE A 12 9.69 -4.06 7.67
C ILE A 12 9.82 -3.29 8.98
N LYS A 13 10.91 -3.52 9.71
CA LYS A 13 11.17 -2.90 11.02
C LYS A 13 11.26 -1.37 10.99
N ASP A 14 11.54 -0.78 9.82
CA ASP A 14 11.73 0.65 9.64
C ASP A 14 10.46 1.35 9.10
N LEU A 15 9.40 0.58 8.83
CA LEU A 15 8.10 1.09 8.40
C LEU A 15 7.25 1.54 9.59
N LYS A 16 6.48 2.61 9.39
CA LYS A 16 5.60 3.21 10.40
C LYS A 16 4.15 2.94 10.01
N GLY A 17 3.38 2.34 10.92
CA GLY A 17 1.97 2.03 10.65
C GLY A 17 1.15 3.27 10.32
N GLY A 18 0.32 3.19 9.28
CA GLY A 18 -0.55 4.29 8.83
C GLY A 18 0.19 5.37 8.05
N TYR A 19 1.46 5.17 7.68
CA TYR A 19 2.17 6.07 6.78
C TYR A 19 2.03 5.61 5.33
N LEU A 20 1.97 6.59 4.43
CA LEU A 20 2.02 6.41 2.99
C LEU A 20 3.46 6.26 2.54
N TYR A 21 3.71 5.28 1.69
CA TYR A 21 4.99 5.03 1.08
C TYR A 21 4.85 4.99 -0.44
N ARG A 22 5.88 5.48 -1.14
CA ARG A 22 6.11 5.09 -2.52
C ARG A 22 6.66 3.67 -2.52
N ILE A 23 6.06 2.81 -3.33
CA ILE A 23 6.37 1.39 -3.41
C ILE A 23 6.72 1.01 -4.85
N SER A 24 7.53 -0.02 -5.00
CA SER A 24 7.68 -0.76 -6.24
C SER A 24 6.83 -2.01 -6.13
N ALA A 25 5.65 -1.97 -6.72
CA ALA A 25 4.68 -3.07 -6.76
C ALA A 25 4.11 -3.22 -8.17
N ARG A 26 3.47 -4.36 -8.46
CA ARG A 26 2.88 -4.60 -9.80
C ARG A 26 1.62 -3.77 -10.02
N ASN A 27 0.83 -3.57 -8.97
CA ASN A 27 -0.51 -3.02 -9.10
C ASN A 27 -0.64 -1.55 -8.67
N ALA A 28 0.35 -0.98 -7.97
CA ALA A 28 0.29 0.38 -7.42
C ALA A 28 1.70 0.99 -7.26
N ASP A 29 1.78 2.31 -7.24
CA ASP A 29 3.01 3.07 -6.97
C ASP A 29 3.04 3.60 -5.53
N TYR A 30 1.89 3.62 -4.85
CA TYR A 30 1.77 4.05 -3.46
C TYR A 30 0.93 3.10 -2.62
N GLY A 31 1.26 3.02 -1.32
CA GLY A 31 0.51 2.22 -0.38
C GLY A 31 0.68 2.65 1.07
N ILE A 32 -0.33 2.37 1.90
CA ILE A 32 -0.28 2.64 3.34
C ILE A 32 0.12 1.38 4.10
N TRP A 33 1.14 1.50 4.94
CA TRP A 33 1.66 0.37 5.71
C TRP A 33 0.74 -0.07 6.85
N ILE A 34 0.48 -1.38 6.95
CA ILE A 34 -0.29 -2.01 8.02
C ILE A 34 0.60 -3.04 8.74
N PRO A 35 1.18 -2.69 9.90
CA PRO A 35 2.16 -3.54 10.59
C PRO A 35 1.60 -4.90 10.99
N SER A 36 0.35 -4.97 11.44
CA SER A 36 -0.27 -6.21 11.93
C SER A 36 -0.50 -7.27 10.85
N ARG A 37 -0.36 -6.90 9.58
CA ARG A 37 -0.53 -7.78 8.42
C ARG A 37 0.70 -7.83 7.52
N GLU A 38 1.75 -7.09 7.89
CA GLU A 38 3.00 -6.97 7.13
C GLU A 38 2.78 -6.61 5.65
N SER A 39 1.81 -5.73 5.40
CA SER A 39 1.31 -5.43 4.07
C SER A 39 0.99 -3.96 3.84
N PHE A 40 0.81 -3.61 2.58
CA PHE A 40 0.36 -2.31 2.12
C PHE A 40 -1.08 -2.38 1.64
N ALA A 41 -1.91 -1.44 2.09
CA ALA A 41 -3.16 -1.12 1.43
C ALA A 41 -2.86 -0.27 0.20
N ILE A 42 -3.30 -0.74 -0.96
CA ILE A 42 -3.10 -0.08 -2.26
C ILE A 42 -4.43 0.10 -3.00
N SER A 43 -4.46 1.05 -3.93
CA SER A 43 -5.54 1.19 -4.91
C SER A 43 -5.24 0.31 -6.11
N ARG A 44 -6.18 -0.53 -6.54
CA ARG A 44 -5.98 -1.44 -7.67
C ARG A 44 -7.15 -1.39 -8.63
N ILE A 45 -6.82 -1.17 -9.90
CA ILE A 45 -7.76 -1.29 -11.01
C ILE A 45 -7.70 -2.70 -11.60
N LYS A 46 -8.85 -3.38 -11.67
CA LYS A 46 -9.00 -4.67 -12.35
C LYS A 46 -10.39 -4.77 -12.98
N PHE A 47 -10.45 -5.14 -14.26
CA PHE A 47 -11.71 -5.25 -15.02
C PHE A 47 -12.58 -3.98 -14.97
N GLY A 48 -11.97 -2.80 -15.00
CA GLY A 48 -12.66 -1.51 -14.93
C GLY A 48 -13.11 -1.09 -13.52
N ASN A 49 -12.94 -1.94 -12.50
CA ASN A 49 -13.27 -1.62 -11.12
C ASN A 49 -12.01 -1.20 -10.35
N ASN A 50 -12.13 -0.17 -9.52
CA ASN A 50 -11.09 0.26 -8.59
C ASN A 50 -11.49 -0.08 -7.15
N PHE A 51 -10.60 -0.73 -6.41
CA PHE A 51 -10.86 -1.21 -5.05
C PHE A 51 -9.56 -1.26 -4.23
N ILE A 52 -9.71 -1.33 -2.91
CA ILE A 52 -8.57 -1.50 -2.00
C ILE A 52 -8.08 -2.95 -2.08
N PHE A 53 -6.78 -3.10 -2.31
CA PHE A 53 -6.10 -4.39 -2.35
C PHE A 53 -4.94 -4.41 -1.35
N GLU A 54 -4.55 -5.60 -0.94
CA GLU A 54 -3.46 -5.82 0.00
C GLU A 54 -2.27 -6.44 -0.73
N GLU A 55 -1.08 -5.87 -0.56
CA GLU A 55 0.15 -6.50 -1.02
C GLU A 55 1.21 -6.58 0.08
N HIS A 56 1.77 -7.78 0.28
CA HIS A 56 2.74 -8.05 1.34
C HIS A 56 4.13 -7.53 1.01
N HIS A 57 4.84 -7.12 2.07
CA HIS A 57 6.23 -6.69 1.98
C HIS A 57 7.15 -7.83 1.60
N TRP A 58 8.12 -7.58 0.72
CA TRP A 58 9.10 -8.56 0.23
C TRP A 58 9.93 -9.32 1.30
N ASP A 59 9.84 -8.93 2.58
CA ASP A 59 10.65 -9.40 3.72
C ASP A 59 9.80 -10.19 4.73
N CYS A 60 8.54 -10.48 4.40
CA CYS A 60 7.55 -11.11 5.29
C CYS A 60 7.38 -12.61 5.00
N GLU A 61 7.06 -12.97 3.74
CA GLU A 61 6.74 -14.35 3.35
C GLU A 61 7.17 -14.70 1.91
N ALA A 62 7.17 -16.00 1.59
CA ALA A 62 7.29 -16.46 0.22
C ALA A 62 6.15 -15.86 -0.63
N PHE A 63 6.48 -15.35 -1.83
CA PHE A 63 5.58 -14.67 -2.78
C PHE A 63 5.25 -13.19 -2.50
N ALA A 64 5.72 -12.61 -1.40
CA ALA A 64 5.62 -11.18 -1.19
C ALA A 64 6.59 -10.42 -2.11
N THR A 65 6.13 -9.32 -2.74
CA THR A 65 6.91 -8.63 -3.79
C THR A 65 6.97 -7.12 -3.67
N VAL A 66 6.22 -6.51 -2.74
CA VAL A 66 6.20 -5.05 -2.58
C VAL A 66 7.50 -4.60 -1.97
N LYS A 67 8.15 -3.63 -2.62
CA LYS A 67 9.41 -3.05 -2.15
C LYS A 67 9.23 -1.56 -1.86
N PRO A 68 9.22 -1.14 -0.59
CA PRO A 68 9.06 0.28 -0.26
C PRO A 68 10.32 1.05 -0.63
N LEU A 69 10.14 2.19 -1.27
CA LEU A 69 11.21 3.03 -1.81
C LEU A 69 11.42 4.29 -0.97
N GLU A 70 10.33 4.87 -0.47
CA GLU A 70 10.36 6.19 0.16
C GLU A 70 9.11 6.38 1.04
N LYS A 71 9.29 6.98 2.22
CA LYS A 71 8.20 7.40 3.08
C LYS A 71 7.73 8.79 2.64
N ILE A 72 6.44 8.93 2.33
CA ILE A 72 5.86 10.18 1.81
C ILE A 72 5.29 11.01 2.95
N GLU A 73 4.18 10.57 3.53
CA GLU A 73 3.50 11.31 4.58
C GLU A 73 2.76 10.40 5.57
N LYS A 74 2.38 10.95 6.71
CA LYS A 74 1.45 10.30 7.61
C LYS A 74 0.06 10.38 6.98
N SER A 75 -0.59 9.24 6.75
CA SER A 75 -1.95 9.25 6.22
C SER A 75 -2.96 9.68 7.30
N PRO A 76 -4.17 10.11 6.93
CA PRO A 76 -5.24 10.35 7.90
C PRO A 76 -5.82 9.05 8.49
N PHE A 77 -5.34 7.88 8.05
CA PHE A 77 -5.82 6.58 8.50
C PHE A 77 -4.86 5.96 9.51
N HIS A 78 -5.41 5.46 10.62
CA HIS A 78 -4.67 4.60 11.53
C HIS A 78 -4.61 3.18 10.96
N ALA A 79 -3.44 2.53 11.08
CA ALA A 79 -3.23 1.17 10.53
C ALA A 79 -4.26 0.14 11.02
N THR A 80 -4.74 0.28 12.27
CA THR A 80 -5.73 -0.60 12.91
C THR A 80 -7.12 -0.48 12.31
N ASP A 81 -7.41 0.67 11.71
CA ASP A 81 -8.73 1.06 11.21
C ASP A 81 -8.90 0.70 9.73
N ILE A 82 -7.78 0.43 9.05
CA ILE A 82 -7.79 -0.03 7.66
C ILE A 82 -8.29 -1.47 7.65
N LYS A 83 -9.52 -1.67 7.20
CA LYS A 83 -10.11 -2.99 6.94
C LYS A 83 -10.06 -3.24 5.44
N ILE A 84 -9.52 -4.40 5.04
CA ILE A 84 -9.53 -4.85 3.64
C ILE A 84 -10.31 -6.15 3.64
N THR A 85 -11.49 -6.17 3.02
CA THR A 85 -12.30 -7.38 2.91
C THR A 85 -12.23 -7.91 1.49
N HIS A 86 -11.79 -9.16 1.32
CA HIS A 86 -11.71 -9.83 0.02
C HIS A 86 -13.06 -10.31 -0.54
N THR A 87 -14.16 -10.07 0.18
CA THR A 87 -15.50 -10.51 -0.23
C THR A 87 -16.25 -9.35 -0.88
N GLU A 88 -16.74 -9.57 -2.10
CA GLU A 88 -17.47 -8.64 -3.00
C GLU A 88 -18.76 -8.02 -2.43
N LYS A 89 -19.00 -8.13 -1.12
CA LYS A 89 -20.25 -7.72 -0.47
C LYS A 89 -19.99 -7.13 0.92
N PHE A 90 -19.48 -5.90 0.99
CA PHE A 90 -19.86 -4.98 2.06
C PHE A 90 -19.88 -3.56 1.51
N PHE A 91 -21.06 -3.14 1.08
CA PHE A 91 -21.38 -1.74 0.83
C PHE A 91 -21.14 -0.92 2.10
N GLY A 92 -20.35 0.14 2.00
CA GLY A 92 -20.54 1.31 2.86
C GLY A 92 -19.73 1.37 4.16
N TYR A 93 -18.44 1.05 4.15
CA TYR A 93 -17.56 1.72 5.11
C TYR A 93 -17.15 3.07 4.52
N LYS A 94 -17.58 4.17 5.15
CA LYS A 94 -17.10 5.53 4.85
C LYS A 94 -15.57 5.58 4.73
N ASN A 95 -14.89 4.75 5.54
CA ASN A 95 -13.44 4.64 5.55
C ASN A 95 -12.82 4.03 4.27
N GLU A 96 -13.51 3.14 3.54
CA GLU A 96 -12.95 2.52 2.33
C GLU A 96 -12.97 3.49 1.14
N GLU A 97 -14.10 4.18 0.93
CA GLU A 97 -14.20 5.21 -0.11
C GLU A 97 -13.20 6.35 0.15
N ASP A 98 -13.09 6.81 1.40
CA ASP A 98 -12.12 7.83 1.79
C ASP A 98 -10.67 7.35 1.58
N LEU A 99 -10.36 6.09 1.91
CA LEU A 99 -9.05 5.48 1.69
C LEU A 99 -8.73 5.37 0.19
N LEU A 100 -9.67 4.91 -0.61
CA LEU A 100 -9.52 4.76 -2.06
C LEU A 100 -9.32 6.13 -2.71
N LYS A 101 -10.13 7.12 -2.32
CA LYS A 101 -9.99 8.51 -2.76
C LYS A 101 -8.64 9.10 -2.36
N TYR A 102 -8.15 8.80 -1.16
CA TYR A 102 -6.83 9.26 -0.71
C TYR A 102 -5.71 8.66 -1.54
N LEU A 103 -5.69 7.33 -1.74
CA LEU A 103 -4.66 6.65 -2.52
C LEU A 103 -4.66 7.09 -3.99
N ASN A 104 -5.84 7.27 -4.59
CA ASN A 104 -5.97 7.75 -5.98
C ASN A 104 -5.42 9.17 -6.20
N LYS A 105 -5.19 9.98 -5.17
CA LYS A 105 -4.53 11.28 -5.34
C LYS A 105 -3.05 11.16 -5.72
N PHE A 106 -2.44 10.01 -5.43
CA PHE A 106 -1.02 9.75 -5.65
C PHE A 106 -0.77 8.87 -6.88
N GLU A 107 -1.80 8.19 -7.38
CA GLU A 107 -1.73 7.38 -8.59
C GLU A 107 -2.03 8.27 -9.81
N ASP A 108 -1.01 8.58 -10.62
CA ASP A 108 -1.18 9.24 -11.93
C ASP A 108 -1.75 8.22 -12.93
N ARG A 109 -3.07 7.98 -12.92
CA ARG A 109 -3.71 6.96 -13.76
C ARG A 109 -5.08 7.37 -14.30
#